data_AF-A0A845R4U8-F1
#
_entry.id   AF-A0A845R4U8-F1
#
_cell.length_a   1.000
_cell.length_b   1.000
_cell.length_c   1.000
_cell.angle_alpha   90.00
_cell.angle_beta   90.00
_cell.angle_gamma   90.00
#
_symmetry.space_group_name_H-M   'P 1'
#
loop_
_entity.id
_entity.type
_entity.pdbx_description
1 polymer ?
#
loop_
_entity_poly.entity_id
_entity_poly.type
_entity_poly.pdbx_seq_one_letter_code
_entity_poly.pdbx_strand_id
1 'polypeptide(L)' 'MRIILDTEKGRIILPKNFFPQLDRMNKVLADGGSDKKWTAEDYVRDQFDKAMKETMLRAEDKVVK' A
#
# COMPACT_ATOMS: atom_id res chain seq x y z
N MET A 1 3.90 3.14 -4.81
CA MET A 1 3.90 1.67 -4.98
C MET A 1 2.53 1.26 -5.50
N ARG A 2 2.41 0.35 -6.49
CA ARG A 2 1.09 -0.09 -7.01
C ARG A 2 0.78 -1.50 -6.50
N ILE A 3 -0.32 -1.63 -5.76
CA ILE A 3 -0.88 -2.90 -5.30
C ILE A 3 -2.09 -3.20 -6.20
N ILE A 4 -2.24 -4.44 -6.64
CA ILE A 4 -3.35 -4.84 -7.52
C ILE A 4 -4.25 -5.79 -6.75
N LEU A 5 -5.55 -5.49 -6.71
CA LEU A 5 -6.58 -6.44 -6.31
C LEU A 5 -7.05 -7.19 -7.56
N ASP A 6 -6.72 -8.48 -7.64
CA ASP A 6 -7.17 -9.37 -8.71
C ASP A 6 -8.48 -10.03 -8.25
N THR A 7 -9.61 -9.46 -8.66
CA THR A 7 -10.94 -9.90 -8.24
C THR A 7 -11.39 -11.19 -8.92
N GLU A 8 -10.81 -11.53 -10.07
CA GLU A 8 -11.10 -12.79 -10.75
C GLU A 8 -10.43 -13.97 -10.03
N LYS A 9 -9.21 -13.76 -9.51
CA LYS A 9 -8.42 -14.80 -8.85
C LYS A 9 -8.41 -14.69 -7.32
N GLY A 10 -9.12 -13.72 -6.76
CA GLY A 10 -9.27 -13.52 -5.31
C GLY A 10 -7.95 -13.31 -4.58
N ARG A 11 -7.02 -12.53 -5.15
CA ARG A 11 -5.67 -12.36 -4.58
C ARG A 11 -5.13 -10.95 -4.70
N ILE A 12 -4.22 -10.61 -3.80
CA ILE A 12 -3.50 -9.34 -3.80
C ILE A 12 -2.12 -9.56 -4.43
N ILE A 13 -1.79 -8.77 -5.45
CA ILE A 13 -0.49 -8.80 -6.12
C ILE A 13 0.34 -7.62 -5.64
N LEU A 14 1.47 -7.93 -5.01
CA LEU A 14 2.43 -6.96 -4.51
C LEU A 14 3.55 -6.75 -5.54
N PRO A 15 4.08 -5.53 -5.70
CA PRO A 15 5.19 -5.28 -6.62
C PRO A 15 6.50 -5.89 -6.08
N LYS A 16 7.45 -6.17 -6.99
CA LYS A 16 8.74 -6.82 -6.64
C LYS A 16 9.51 -6.11 -5.52
N ASN A 17 9.39 -4.78 -5.44
CA ASN A 17 10.07 -3.96 -4.45
C ASN A 17 9.26 -3.72 -3.17
N PHE A 18 8.14 -4.42 -2.97
CA PHE A 18 7.27 -4.25 -1.79
C PHE A 18 8.03 -4.45 -0.47
N PHE A 19 8.56 -5.65 -0.24
CA PHE A 19 9.23 -5.99 1.03
C PHE A 19 10.47 -5.12 1.29
N PRO A 20 11.37 -4.89 0.31
CA PRO A 20 12.48 -3.96 0.50
C PRO A 20 12.06 -2.53 0.87
N GLN A 21 10.92 -2.05 0.38
CA GLN A 21 10.40 -0.73 0.77
C GLN A 21 9.78 -0.76 2.17
N LEU A 22 9.03 -1.82 2.50
CA LEU A 22 8.45 -2.00 3.82
C LEU A 22 9.53 -2.08 4.91
N ASP A 23 10.63 -2.79 4.65
CA ASP A 23 11.77 -2.89 5.56
C ASP A 23 12.45 -1.54 5.78
N ARG A 24 12.61 -0.74 4.72
CA ARG A 24 13.13 0.63 4.84
C ARG A 24 12.22 1.50 5.68
N MET A 25 10.90 1.41 5.49
CA MET A 25 9.93 2.16 6.29
C MET A 25 10.00 1.77 7.78
N ASN A 26 10.05 0.47 8.06
CA ASN A 26 10.18 -0.03 9.43
C ASN A 26 11.50 0.39 10.08
N LYS A 27 12.59 0.39 9.32
CA LYS A 27 13.87 0.89 9.81
C LYS A 27 13.79 2.37 10.20
N VAL A 28 13.20 3.22 9.36
CA VAL A 28 13.02 4.64 9.65
C VAL A 28 12.16 4.86 10.90
N LEU A 29 11.11 4.06 11.10
CA LEU A 29 10.27 4.14 12.30
C LEU A 29 11.05 3.73 13.56
N ALA A 30 11.82 2.65 13.49
CA ALA A 30 12.66 2.21 14.59
C ALA A 30 13.74 3.24 14.95
N ASP A 31 14.41 3.81 13.94
CA ASP A 31 15.42 4.86 14.12
C ASP A 31 14.81 6.15 14.71
N GLY A 32 13.52 6.40 14.44
CA GLY A 32 12.73 7.48 15.02
C GLY A 32 12.13 7.18 16.41
N GLY A 33 12.44 6.04 17.02
CA GLY A 33 11.95 5.65 18.35
C GLY A 33 10.49 5.21 18.40
N SER A 34 9.89 4.83 17.26
CA SER A 34 8.51 4.33 17.20
C SER A 34 8.46 2.81 17.40
N ASP A 35 7.59 2.36 18.30
CA ASP A 35 7.29 0.92 18.48
C ASP A 35 6.45 0.33 17.34
N LYS A 36 5.90 1.18 16.47
CA LYS A 36 5.11 0.74 15.32
C LYS A 36 5.99 0.05 14.28
N LYS A 37 5.61 -1.18 13.94
CA LYS A 37 6.17 -1.95 12.83
C LYS A 37 5.05 -2.36 11.87
N TRP A 38 5.21 -2.01 10.60
CA TRP A 38 4.29 -2.42 9.55
C TRP A 38 4.51 -3.89 9.19
N THR A 39 3.43 -4.66 9.23
CA THR A 39 3.34 -5.93 8.49
C THR A 39 2.86 -5.68 7.07
N ALA A 40 3.05 -6.66 6.18
CA ALA A 40 2.55 -6.56 4.81
C ALA A 40 1.03 -6.42 4.78
N GLU A 41 0.32 -7.18 5.62
CA GLU A 41 -1.13 -7.13 5.74
C GLU A 41 -1.62 -5.76 6.22
N ASP A 42 -1.05 -5.25 7.31
CA ASP A 42 -1.45 -3.96 7.89
C ASP A 42 -1.22 -2.82 6.90
N TYR A 43 -0.09 -2.84 6.21
CA TYR A 43 0.23 -1.84 5.20
C TYR A 43 -0.78 -1.89 4.06
N VAL A 44 -1.04 -3.08 3.50
CA VAL A 44 -2.00 -3.26 2.40
C VAL A 44 -3.39 -2.78 2.81
N ARG A 45 -3.88 -3.18 3.99
CA ARG A 45 -5.19 -2.78 4.52
C ARG A 45 -5.28 -1.25 4.65
N ASP A 46 -4.29 -0.62 5.28
CA ASP A 46 -4.23 0.85 5.42
C ASP A 46 -4.21 1.58 4.07
N GLN A 47 -3.49 1.06 3.08
CA GLN A 47 -3.48 1.66 1.73
C GLN A 47 -4.83 1.53 1.02
N PHE A 48 -5.51 0.38 1.15
CA PHE A 48 -6.87 0.22 0.61
C PHE A 48 -7.87 1.13 1.32
N ASP A 49 -7.85 1.21 2.65
CA ASP A 49 -8.75 2.07 3.41
C ASP A 49 -8.59 3.54 3.04
N LYS A 50 -7.35 3.98 2.74
CA LYS A 50 -7.08 5.32 2.21
C LYS A 50 -7.61 5.48 0.79
N ALA A 51 -7.33 4.53 -0.11
CA ALA A 51 -7.78 4.59 -1.49
C ALA A 51 -9.32 4.58 -1.61
N MET A 52 -10.02 3.87 -0.73
CA MET A 52 -11.49 3.81 -0.68
C MET A 52 -12.13 5.15 -0.27
N LYS A 53 -11.38 6.05 0.36
CA LYS A 53 -11.84 7.41 0.69
C LYS A 53 -11.61 8.41 -0.44
N GLU A 54 -10.78 8.04 -1.41
CA GLU A 54 -10.51 8.85 -2.60
C GLU A 54 -11.51 8.52 -3.71
N THR A 55 -11.58 9.39 -4.70
CA THR A 55 -12.40 9.16 -5.90
C THR A 55 -11.88 7.95 -6.67
N MET A 56 -12.75 6.98 -6.94
CA MET A 56 -12.43 5.86 -7.82
C MET A 56 -12.35 6.35 -9.26
N LEU A 57 -11.19 6.17 -9.88
CA LEU A 57 -10.89 6.62 -11.23
C LEU A 57 -10.57 5.42 -12.12
N ARG A 58 -11.02 5.47 -13.37
CA ARG A 58 -10.53 4.59 -14.43
C ARG A 58 -9.12 5.03 -14.83
N ALA A 59 -8.38 4.14 -15.49
CA ALA A 59 -6.99 4.39 -15.85
C ALA A 59 -6.82 5.63 -16.76
N GLU A 60 -7.83 5.91 -17.57
CA GLU A 60 -7.91 7.03 -18.50
C GLU A 60 -8.45 8.34 -17.87
N ASP A 61 -9.04 8.29 -16.67
CA ASP A 61 -9.62 9.47 -16.06
C ASP A 61 -8.50 10.43 -15.58
N LYS A 62 -8.61 11.71 -15.94
CA LYS A 62 -7.70 12.74 -15.43
C LYS A 62 -8.09 13.09 -14.00
N VAL A 63 -7.12 13.05 -13.08
CA VAL A 63 -7.30 13.56 -11.71
C VAL A 63 -7.51 15.08 -11.79
N VAL A 64 -8.74 15.54 -11.59
CA VAL A 64 -9.02 16.97 -11.38
C VAL A 64 -8.93 17.20 -9.88
N LYS A 65 -7.90 17.91 -9.43
CA LYS A 65 -7.71 18.33 -8.04
C LYS A 65 -8.39 19.67 -7.78
#